data_AF-A0A4P6JJC8-F1
#
_entry.id   AF-A0A4P6JJC8-F1
#
_cell.length_a   1.000
_cell.length_b   1.000
_cell.length_c   1.000
_cell.angle_alpha   90.00
_cell.angle_beta   90.00
_cell.angle_gamma   90.00
#
_symmetry.space_group_name_H-M   'P 1'
#
loop_
_entity.id
_entity.type
_entity.pdbx_description
1 polymer ?
#
loop_
_entity_poly.entity_id
_entity_poly.type
_entity_poly.pdbx_seq_one_letter_code
_entity_poly.pdbx_strand_id
1 'polypeptide(L)'
;MSRKNRRKRHTQQSQPDSKIFFSLLTVRLLKDALHFFEAFLRCEPDKTPNLPFAKEVVAGLKAKLNEMLEREEWHEETPLDYNEIHLLHTSCAMYLIELKFTHQYTLIPPCIQLCKQLALVVEHVDKEVRSQH
;
A
#
# COMPACT_ATOMS: atom_id res chain seq x y z
N MET A 1 -32.26 30.22 -25.54
CA MET A 1 -31.90 29.71 -24.20
C MET A 1 -32.68 28.42 -23.99
N SER A 2 -32.09 27.24 -23.77
CA SER A 2 -31.50 26.85 -22.49
C SER A 2 -30.70 25.55 -22.68
N ARG A 3 -29.40 25.57 -22.38
CA ARG A 3 -28.52 24.39 -22.41
C ARG A 3 -28.70 23.63 -21.10
N LYS A 4 -29.39 22.47 -21.11
CA LYS A 4 -29.48 21.59 -19.94
C LYS A 4 -28.17 20.82 -19.77
N ASN A 5 -27.33 21.30 -18.85
CA ASN A 5 -26.14 20.61 -18.35
C ASN A 5 -26.51 19.27 -17.71
N ARG A 6 -26.26 18.18 -18.43
CA ARG A 6 -26.35 16.81 -17.90
C ARG A 6 -25.05 16.53 -17.14
N ARG A 7 -25.02 16.86 -15.85
CA ARG A 7 -23.93 16.47 -14.93
C ARG A 7 -23.87 14.93 -14.91
N LYS A 8 -22.84 14.36 -15.54
CA LYS A 8 -22.48 12.95 -15.36
C LYS A 8 -22.11 12.78 -13.88
N ARG A 9 -22.96 12.10 -13.12
CA ARG A 9 -22.57 11.55 -11.81
C ARG A 9 -21.41 10.61 -12.08
N HIS A 10 -20.22 10.97 -11.61
CA HIS A 10 -19.13 10.03 -11.44
C HIS A 10 -19.67 8.92 -10.54
N THR A 11 -19.94 7.75 -11.12
CA THR A 11 -20.17 6.52 -10.38
C THR A 11 -18.89 6.30 -9.57
N GLN A 12 -18.97 6.46 -8.25
CA GLN A 12 -17.91 5.98 -7.36
C GLN A 12 -17.73 4.50 -7.68
N GLN A 13 -16.59 4.16 -8.28
CA GLN A 13 -16.20 2.77 -8.48
C GLN A 13 -16.15 2.13 -7.10
N SER A 14 -16.89 1.04 -6.93
CA SER A 14 -16.85 0.19 -5.76
C SER A 14 -15.40 -0.23 -5.54
N GLN A 15 -14.79 0.17 -4.43
CA GLN A 15 -13.46 -0.34 -4.09
C GLN A 15 -13.55 -1.86 -3.90
N PRO A 16 -12.58 -2.64 -4.41
CA PRO A 16 -12.55 -4.07 -4.16
C PRO A 16 -12.45 -4.33 -2.66
N ASP A 17 -13.17 -5.37 -2.20
CA ASP A 17 -13.31 -5.80 -0.81
C ASP A 17 -11.94 -6.30 -0.29
N SER A 18 -11.07 -5.36 0.04
CA SER A 18 -9.64 -5.57 0.33
C SER A 18 -9.46 -5.98 1.78
N LYS A 19 -10.10 -7.07 2.17
CA LYS A 19 -10.08 -7.62 3.53
C LYS A 19 -8.72 -8.26 3.82
N ILE A 20 -7.73 -7.43 4.10
CA ILE A 20 -6.40 -7.86 4.52
C ILE A 20 -6.38 -7.90 6.05
N PHE A 21 -6.32 -9.10 6.60
CA PHE A 21 -6.11 -9.29 8.03
C PHE A 21 -4.61 -9.34 8.32
N PHE A 22 -4.19 -8.63 9.35
CA PHE A 22 -2.80 -8.59 9.76
C PHE A 22 -2.57 -9.39 11.06
N SER A 23 -1.35 -9.86 11.21
CA SER A 23 -0.78 -10.34 12.46
C SER A 23 0.20 -9.30 12.98
N LEU A 24 0.54 -9.33 14.27
CA LEU A 24 1.58 -8.46 14.84
C LEU A 24 2.89 -8.51 14.04
N LEU A 25 3.31 -9.70 13.61
CA LEU A 25 4.52 -9.89 12.80
C LEU A 25 4.42 -9.14 11.47
N THR A 26 3.27 -9.23 10.79
CA THR A 26 3.09 -8.56 9.50
C THR A 26 2.99 -7.05 9.63
N VAL A 27 2.35 -6.53 10.70
CA VAL A 27 2.32 -5.08 10.97
C VAL A 27 3.73 -4.54 11.19
N ARG A 28 4.57 -5.26 11.96
CA ARG A 28 5.98 -4.91 12.15
C ARG A 28 6.76 -4.91 10.84
N LEU A 29 6.60 -5.95 10.02
CA LEU A 29 7.23 -6.03 8.70
C LEU A 29 6.81 -4.89 7.76
N LEU A 30 5.53 -4.51 7.76
CA LEU A 30 5.04 -3.39 6.96
C LEU A 30 5.64 -2.06 7.42
N LYS A 31 5.79 -1.88 8.74
CA LYS A 31 6.43 -0.70 9.31
C LYS A 31 7.91 -0.62 8.92
N ASP A 32 8.63 -1.73 8.99
CA ASP A 32 10.04 -1.80 8.58
C ASP A 32 10.20 -1.55 7.08
N ALA A 33 9.34 -2.17 6.26
CA ALA A 33 9.32 -1.97 4.82
C ALA A 33 9.01 -0.51 4.41
N LEU A 34 8.04 0.13 5.07
CA LEU A 34 7.73 1.55 4.85
C LEU A 34 8.85 2.47 5.31
N HIS A 35 9.52 2.14 6.41
CA HIS A 35 10.68 2.90 6.86
C HIS A 35 11.80 2.83 5.83
N PHE A 36 12.08 1.64 5.30
CA PHE A 36 13.04 1.43 4.23
C PHE A 36 12.67 2.22 2.96
N PHE A 37 11.40 2.15 2.54
CA PHE A 37 10.90 2.90 1.39
C PHE A 37 11.02 4.42 1.57
N GLU A 38 10.67 4.94 2.74
CA GLU A 38 10.82 6.38 3.03
C GLU A 38 12.29 6.82 2.99
N ALA A 39 13.22 6.00 3.47
CA ALA A 39 14.64 6.29 3.36
C ALA A 39 15.07 6.39 1.88
N PHE A 40 14.58 5.48 1.03
CA PHE A 40 14.82 5.51 -0.41
C PHE A 40 14.27 6.79 -1.07
N LEU A 41 13.07 7.24 -0.69
CA LEU A 41 12.47 8.48 -1.19
C LEU A 41 13.32 9.74 -0.92
N ARG A 42 14.25 9.69 0.05
CA ARG A 42 15.15 10.82 0.36
C ARG A 42 16.39 10.86 -0.52
N CYS A 43 16.75 9.76 -1.18
CA CYS A 43 18.02 9.65 -1.92
C CYS A 43 18.00 10.33 -3.29
N GLU A 44 16.86 10.34 -4.00
CA GLU A 44 16.76 10.91 -5.35
C GLU A 44 15.47 11.74 -5.54
N PRO A 45 15.33 12.89 -4.86
CA PRO A 45 14.10 13.68 -4.89
C PRO A 45 13.77 14.23 -6.28
N ASP A 46 14.78 14.56 -7.09
CA ASP A 46 14.60 15.18 -8.41
C ASP A 46 14.16 14.19 -9.50
N LYS A 47 14.35 12.89 -9.27
CA LYS A 47 14.01 11.82 -10.22
C LYS A 47 12.68 11.13 -9.91
N THR A 48 12.11 11.40 -8.73
CA THR A 48 10.90 10.73 -8.25
C THR A 48 9.68 11.61 -8.53
N PRO A 49 8.86 11.31 -9.54
CA PRO A 49 7.64 12.08 -9.79
C PRO A 49 6.68 11.96 -8.60
N ASN A 50 5.91 13.02 -8.34
CA ASN A 50 4.89 13.06 -7.28
C ASN A 50 5.42 12.73 -5.86
N LEU A 51 6.68 13.05 -5.59
CA LEU A 51 7.30 12.85 -4.27
C LEU A 51 6.48 13.44 -3.09
N PRO A 52 5.86 14.65 -3.19
CA PRO A 52 5.03 15.16 -2.10
C PRO A 52 3.85 14.25 -1.77
N PHE A 53 3.16 13.72 -2.78
CA PHE A 53 2.05 12.80 -2.61
C PHE A 53 2.50 11.48 -1.99
N ALA A 54 3.61 10.90 -2.48
CA ALA A 54 4.15 9.68 -1.90
C ALA A 54 4.50 9.84 -0.40
N LYS A 55 5.07 11.00 -0.01
CA LYS A 55 5.37 11.31 1.39
C LYS A 55 4.11 11.42 2.25
N GLU A 56 3.05 12.03 1.73
CA GLU A 56 1.76 12.13 2.41
C GLU A 56 1.15 10.75 2.66
N VAL A 57 1.11 9.90 1.63
CA VAL A 57 0.59 8.52 1.75
C VAL A 57 1.44 7.70 2.73
N VAL A 58 2.77 7.82 2.70
CA VAL A 58 3.67 7.16 3.67
C VAL A 58 3.36 7.62 5.10
N ALA A 59 3.14 8.93 5.32
CA ALA A 59 2.82 9.45 6.64
C ALA A 59 1.48 8.89 7.15
N GLY A 60 0.45 8.86 6.30
CA GLY A 60 -0.84 8.26 6.61
C GLY A 60 -0.74 6.78 6.96
N LEU A 61 -0.03 5.99 6.14
CA LEU A 61 0.22 4.58 6.40
C LEU A 61 0.95 4.33 7.72
N LYS A 62 1.97 5.12 8.04
CA LYS A 62 2.69 5.00 9.32
C LYS A 62 1.79 5.28 10.51
N ALA A 63 0.90 6.28 10.41
CA ALA A 63 -0.06 6.56 11.46
C ALA A 63 -1.01 5.37 11.69
N LYS A 64 -1.59 4.82 10.61
CA LYS A 64 -2.45 3.63 10.68
C LYS A 64 -1.75 2.42 11.29
N LEU A 65 -0.54 2.11 10.83
CA LEU A 65 0.22 0.97 11.37
C LEU A 65 0.62 1.17 12.84
N ASN A 66 0.93 2.40 13.26
CA ASN A 66 1.20 2.68 14.67
C ASN A 66 -0.07 2.51 15.53
N GLU A 67 -1.22 2.99 15.05
CA GLU A 67 -2.51 2.81 15.73
C GLU A 67 -2.84 1.32 15.93
N MET A 68 -2.63 0.50 14.89
CA MET A 68 -2.79 -0.97 14.98
C MET A 68 -1.87 -1.62 16.02
N LEU A 69 -0.65 -1.08 16.19
CA LEU A 69 0.30 -1.58 17.20
C LEU A 69 -0.09 -1.14 18.61
N GLU A 70 -0.59 0.09 18.77
CA GLU A 70 -0.96 0.68 20.06
C GLU A 70 -2.25 0.11 20.63
N ARG A 71 -3.24 -0.17 19.78
CA ARG A 71 -4.54 -0.70 20.20
C ARG A 71 -4.62 -2.21 20.28
N GLU A 72 -3.57 -2.89 19.84
CA GLU A 72 -3.57 -4.35 19.68
C GLU A 72 -4.64 -4.88 18.71
N GLU A 73 -5.25 -3.99 17.92
CA GLU A 73 -6.33 -4.25 16.95
C GLU A 73 -5.79 -4.75 15.60
N TRP A 74 -4.67 -5.48 15.58
CA TRP A 74 -4.06 -5.94 14.32
C TRP A 74 -4.93 -6.97 13.57
N HIS A 75 -5.88 -7.60 14.26
CA HIS A 75 -6.88 -8.51 13.68
C HIS A 75 -8.15 -7.79 13.19
N GLU A 76 -8.27 -6.49 13.42
CA GLU A 76 -9.41 -5.71 12.95
C GLU A 76 -9.22 -5.23 11.51
N GLU A 77 -10.34 -4.96 10.85
CA GLU A 77 -10.33 -4.47 9.48
C GLU A 77 -9.71 -3.08 9.45
N THR A 78 -8.50 -2.97 8.87
CA THR A 78 -7.86 -1.69 8.64
C THR A 78 -8.21 -1.21 7.23
N PRO A 79 -9.03 -0.17 7.07
CA PRO A 79 -9.37 0.33 5.76
C PRO A 79 -8.14 0.97 5.10
N LEU A 80 -7.68 0.34 4.03
CA LEU A 80 -6.60 0.84 3.18
C LEU A 80 -7.17 1.24 1.82
N ASP A 81 -6.81 2.42 1.35
CA ASP A 81 -7.13 2.85 0.00
C ASP A 81 -6.17 2.24 -1.03
N TYR A 82 -6.48 2.44 -2.31
CA TYR A 82 -5.72 1.87 -3.41
C TYR A 82 -4.25 2.34 -3.45
N ASN A 83 -4.00 3.62 -3.20
CA ASN A 83 -2.65 4.18 -3.21
C ASN A 83 -1.83 3.63 -2.04
N GLU A 84 -2.47 3.50 -0.88
CA GLU A 84 -1.90 2.89 0.32
C GLU A 84 -1.49 1.44 0.05
N ILE A 85 -2.37 0.64 -0.55
CA ILE A 85 -2.07 -0.77 -0.90
C ILE A 85 -0.93 -0.87 -1.92
N HIS A 86 -0.93 -0.01 -2.94
CA HIS A 86 0.16 0.05 -3.92
C HIS A 86 1.50 0.39 -3.26
N LEU A 87 1.50 1.38 -2.39
CA LEU A 87 2.72 1.83 -1.72
C LEU A 87 3.23 0.76 -0.76
N LEU A 88 2.36 0.09 -0.01
CA LEU A 88 2.71 -1.06 0.82
C LEU A 88 3.29 -2.20 -0.02
N HIS A 89 2.66 -2.53 -1.16
CA HIS A 89 3.15 -3.57 -2.07
C HIS A 89 4.57 -3.26 -2.56
N THR A 90 4.80 -2.04 -3.05
CA THR A 90 6.12 -1.60 -3.51
C THR A 90 7.15 -1.59 -2.38
N SER A 91 6.75 -1.11 -1.19
CA SER A 91 7.61 -1.10 -0.01
C SER A 91 8.05 -2.51 0.39
N CYS A 92 7.12 -3.47 0.44
CA CYS A 92 7.43 -4.87 0.73
C CYS A 92 8.31 -5.51 -0.34
N ALA A 93 8.07 -5.22 -1.63
CA ALA A 93 8.89 -5.73 -2.72
C ALA A 93 10.34 -5.23 -2.62
N MET A 94 10.54 -3.94 -2.32
CA MET A 94 11.86 -3.35 -2.09
C MET A 94 12.53 -3.93 -0.84
N TYR A 95 11.78 -4.05 0.25
CA TYR A 95 12.30 -4.61 1.50
C TYR A 95 12.67 -6.09 1.37
N LEU A 96 11.94 -6.87 0.57
CA LEU A 96 12.30 -8.26 0.26
C LEU A 96 13.67 -8.37 -0.43
N ILE A 97 14.03 -7.40 -1.27
CA ILE A 97 15.36 -7.33 -1.89
C ILE A 97 16.41 -7.07 -0.81
N GLU A 98 16.16 -6.11 0.08
CA GLU A 98 17.05 -5.78 1.21
C GLU A 98 17.26 -6.98 2.15
N LEU A 99 16.20 -7.71 2.51
CA LEU A 99 16.27 -8.90 3.36
C LEU A 99 17.15 -10.00 2.74
N LYS A 100 17.13 -10.14 1.40
CA LYS A 100 18.00 -11.09 0.69
C LYS A 100 19.47 -10.67 0.72
N PHE A 101 19.74 -9.36 0.57
CA PHE A 101 21.11 -8.83 0.65
C PHE A 101 21.68 -8.88 2.07
N THR A 102 20.86 -8.63 3.08
CA THR A 102 21.26 -8.64 4.49
C THR A 102 21.19 -10.02 5.15
N HIS A 103 20.85 -11.06 4.39
CA HIS A 103 20.76 -12.45 4.84
C HIS A 103 19.78 -12.69 6.00
N GLN A 104 18.72 -11.87 6.12
CA GLN A 104 17.68 -12.00 7.15
C GLN A 104 16.61 -13.03 6.74
N TYR A 105 17.03 -14.28 6.55
CA TYR A 105 16.21 -15.34 5.95
C TYR A 105 14.91 -15.67 6.69
N THR A 106 14.84 -15.40 7.99
CA THR A 106 13.65 -15.66 8.82
C THR A 106 12.47 -14.74 8.47
N LEU A 107 12.75 -13.53 7.96
CA LEU A 107 11.74 -12.54 7.59
C LEU A 107 11.30 -12.64 6.13
N ILE A 108 12.04 -13.41 5.31
CA ILE A 108 11.75 -13.57 3.88
C ILE A 108 10.39 -14.24 3.62
N PRO A 109 10.06 -15.40 4.20
CA PRO A 109 8.75 -16.04 3.97
C PRO A 109 7.54 -15.15 4.29
N PRO A 110 7.45 -14.50 5.46
CA PRO A 110 6.30 -13.63 5.76
C PRO A 110 6.27 -12.38 4.86
N CYS A 111 7.43 -11.83 4.46
CA CYS A 111 7.49 -10.73 3.50
C CYS A 111 6.97 -11.15 2.11
N ILE A 112 7.30 -12.37 1.63
CA ILE A 112 6.77 -12.91 0.38
C ILE A 112 5.25 -13.07 0.46
N GLN A 113 4.73 -13.57 1.59
CA GLN A 113 3.29 -13.73 1.79
C GLN A 113 2.58 -12.38 1.73
N LEU A 114 3.11 -11.35 2.38
CA LEU A 114 2.58 -9.98 2.33
C LEU A 114 2.57 -9.43 0.90
N CYS A 115 3.69 -9.58 0.16
CA CYS A 115 3.74 -9.15 -1.25
C CYS A 115 2.63 -9.81 -2.07
N LYS A 116 2.41 -11.12 -1.91
CA LYS A 116 1.36 -11.84 -2.64
C LYS A 116 -0.04 -11.35 -2.28
N GLN A 117 -0.32 -11.13 -1.00
CA GLN A 117 -1.62 -10.63 -0.54
C GLN A 117 -1.92 -9.24 -1.11
N LEU A 118 -0.94 -8.34 -1.08
CA LEU A 118 -1.09 -6.99 -1.62
C LEU A 118 -1.17 -6.99 -3.16
N ALA A 119 -0.40 -7.84 -3.84
CA ALA A 119 -0.43 -7.98 -5.30
C ALA A 119 -1.81 -8.40 -5.83
N LEU A 120 -2.53 -9.27 -5.11
CA LEU A 120 -3.89 -9.67 -5.51
C LEU A 120 -4.84 -8.48 -5.61
N VAL A 121 -4.72 -7.49 -4.73
CA VAL A 121 -5.55 -6.28 -4.75
C VAL A 121 -5.13 -5.36 -5.89
N VAL A 122 -3.81 -5.17 -6.08
CA VAL A 122 -3.24 -4.38 -7.18
C VAL A 122 -3.66 -4.93 -8.55
N GLU A 123 -3.50 -6.23 -8.77
CA GLU A 123 -3.80 -6.87 -10.06
C GLU A 123 -5.29 -6.95 -10.37
N HIS A 124 -6.15 -7.01 -9.36
CA HIS A 124 -7.60 -7.06 -9.55
C HIS A 124 -8.10 -5.74 -10.18
N VAL A 125 -7.62 -4.60 -9.66
CA VAL A 125 -7.97 -3.27 -10.16
C VAL A 125 -7.44 -3.06 -11.59
N ASP A 126 -6.21 -3.48 -11.88
CA ASP A 126 -5.62 -3.35 -13.21
C ASP A 126 -6.41 -4.11 -14.29
N LYS A 127 -6.97 -5.28 -13.94
CA LYS A 127 -7.81 -6.07 -14.86
C LYS A 127 -9.17 -5.42 -15.10
N GLU A 128 -9.75 -4.78 -14.09
CA GLU A 128 -11.04 -4.07 -14.24
C GLU A 128 -10.90 -2.81 -15.10
N VAL A 129 -9.84 -2.03 -14.91
CA VAL A 129 -9.56 -0.82 -15.71
C VAL A 129 -9.34 -1.17 -17.18
N ARG A 130 -8.63 -2.27 -17.45
CA ARG A 130 -8.39 -2.78 -18.82
C ARG A 130 -9.62 -3.40 -19.47
N SER A 131 -10.59 -3.87 -18.68
CA SER A 131 -11.85 -4.43 -19.23
C SER A 131 -12.89 -3.35 -19.56
N GLN A 132 -12.62 -2.09 -19.22
CA GLN A 132 -13.47 -0.93 -19.49
C GLN A 132 -12.96 -0.05 -20.66
N HIS A 133 -11.83 -0.41 -21.26
CA HIS A 133 -11.26 0.22 -22.46
C HIS A 133 -11.24 -0.78 -23.62
#